data_AF-A0A972JQM9-F1
#
_entry.id   AF-A0A972JQM9-F1
#
_cell.length_a   1.000
_cell.length_b   1.000
_cell.length_c   1.000
_cell.angle_alpha   90.00
_cell.angle_beta   90.00
_cell.angle_gamma   90.00
#
_symmetry.space_group_name_H-M   'P 1'
#
loop_
_entity.id
_entity.type
_entity.pdbx_description
1 polymer ?
#
loop_
_entity_poly.entity_id
_entity_poly.type
_entity_poly.pdbx_seq_one_letter_code
_entity_poly.pdbx_strand_id
1 'polypeptide(L)'
;MTRLLRTIRLDQSDTVVFAQAAEPGEWAVPGTFLFAGRPQESLSRKEQIAFRSGFLGVTSFGWSTLAVVTETQGDDQDQAVLALAHQLVHHLGAPDLDAALPAAREEIALASDLCRGHDEGTLIALHRRIDETGAMREQFRSLKPREETAFSAGYLQGHDKAFHFVETEDDEEEPGMQIDLTAFGREEGER
;
A
#
# COMPACT_ATOMS: atom_id res chain seq x y z
N MET A 1 5.13 22.21 2.23
CA MET A 1 4.45 21.53 1.11
C MET A 1 4.04 20.17 1.61
N THR A 2 2.76 19.81 1.46
CA THR A 2 2.21 18.56 2.00
C THR A 2 2.33 17.45 0.96
N ARG A 3 2.46 16.21 1.42
CA ARG A 3 2.59 15.03 0.55
C ARG A 3 1.58 13.98 0.97
N LEU A 4 1.10 13.22 0.00
CA LEU A 4 0.21 12.09 0.20
C LEU A 4 0.71 10.88 -0.59
N LEU A 5 0.07 9.75 -0.36
CA LEU A 5 0.32 8.51 -1.06
C LEU A 5 -0.58 8.42 -2.30
N ARG A 6 -0.02 8.02 -3.44
CA ARG A 6 -0.79 7.53 -4.59
C ARG A 6 -0.55 6.06 -4.82
N THR A 7 -1.58 5.34 -5.25
CA THR A 7 -1.43 3.94 -5.67
C THR A 7 -0.50 3.86 -6.87
N ILE A 8 0.26 2.78 -6.96
CA ILE A 8 1.11 2.50 -8.11
C ILE A 8 1.09 1.02 -8.43
N ARG A 9 1.03 0.70 -9.72
CA ARG A 9 1.05 -0.67 -10.21
C ARG A 9 2.29 -0.87 -11.07
N LEU A 10 3.29 -1.57 -10.54
CA LEU A 10 4.54 -1.86 -11.25
C LEU A 10 4.37 -2.99 -12.27
N ASP A 11 3.47 -3.92 -11.99
CA ASP A 11 3.14 -5.06 -12.84
C ASP A 11 1.68 -5.51 -12.59
N GLN A 12 1.22 -6.55 -13.29
CA GLN A 12 -0.20 -6.97 -13.22
C GLN A 12 -0.58 -7.69 -11.91
N SER A 13 0.35 -7.95 -11.00
CA SER A 13 0.14 -8.73 -9.77
C SER A 13 -1.04 -8.25 -8.94
N ASP A 14 -1.22 -6.95 -8.76
CA ASP A 14 -2.33 -6.37 -7.97
C ASP A 14 -3.69 -6.88 -8.45
N THR A 15 -3.89 -7.00 -9.77
CA THR A 15 -5.15 -7.48 -10.38
C THR A 15 -5.42 -8.96 -10.17
N VAL A 16 -4.38 -9.73 -9.88
CA VAL A 16 -4.47 -11.17 -9.64
C VAL A 16 -4.70 -11.44 -8.15
N VAL A 17 -3.92 -10.78 -7.29
CA VAL A 17 -3.87 -11.07 -5.85
C VAL A 17 -5.04 -10.45 -5.07
N PHE A 18 -5.53 -9.28 -5.46
CA PHE A 18 -6.65 -8.64 -4.79
C PHE A 18 -7.99 -9.04 -5.40
N ALA A 19 -9.06 -8.92 -4.60
CA ALA A 19 -10.42 -9.09 -5.10
C ALA A 19 -10.80 -7.93 -6.03
N GLN A 20 -10.37 -6.73 -5.62
CA GLN A 20 -10.45 -5.51 -6.39
C GLN A 20 -9.11 -4.78 -6.27
N ALA A 21 -8.43 -4.58 -7.40
CA ALA A 21 -7.23 -3.78 -7.46
C ALA A 21 -7.59 -2.30 -7.55
N ALA A 22 -6.80 -1.45 -6.92
CA ALA A 22 -6.92 0.00 -7.05
C ALA A 22 -6.44 0.45 -8.45
N GLU A 23 -7.02 1.53 -8.95
CA GLU A 23 -6.56 2.15 -10.19
C GLU A 23 -5.25 2.90 -9.94
N PRO A 24 -4.23 2.78 -10.81
CA PRO A 24 -2.96 3.44 -10.60
C PRO A 24 -3.10 4.98 -10.58
N GLY A 25 -2.43 5.63 -9.63
CA GLY A 25 -2.36 7.09 -9.53
C GLY A 25 -3.51 7.73 -8.76
N GLU A 26 -4.45 6.97 -8.20
CA GLU A 26 -5.44 7.51 -7.27
C GLU A 26 -4.82 7.73 -5.88
N TRP A 27 -5.41 8.62 -5.07
CA TRP A 27 -4.96 8.81 -3.68
C TRP A 27 -5.12 7.52 -2.88
N ALA A 28 -4.21 7.28 -1.96
CA ALA A 28 -4.15 6.08 -1.15
C ALA A 28 -4.07 6.40 0.34
N VAL A 29 -4.69 5.54 1.14
CA VAL A 29 -4.54 5.51 2.60
C VAL A 29 -4.12 4.09 3.01
N PRO A 30 -3.61 3.87 4.22
CA PRO A 30 -3.42 2.51 4.72
C PRO A 30 -4.70 1.69 4.57
N GLY A 31 -5.86 2.19 5.03
CA GLY A 31 -7.13 1.45 4.92
C GLY A 31 -7.31 0.40 6.01
N THR A 32 -6.55 0.55 7.10
CA THR A 32 -6.45 -0.41 8.19
C THR A 32 -7.75 -0.55 8.99
N PHE A 33 -8.55 0.51 9.03
CA PHE A 33 -9.90 0.50 9.62
C PHE A 33 -10.82 -0.58 9.02
N LEU A 34 -10.60 -1.02 7.77
CA LEU A 34 -11.42 -2.08 7.14
C LEU A 34 -11.25 -3.47 7.78
N PHE A 35 -10.19 -3.65 8.56
CA PHE A 35 -9.89 -4.90 9.25
C PHE A 35 -10.15 -4.81 10.77
N ALA A 36 -10.42 -3.61 11.28
CA ALA A 36 -10.68 -3.42 12.71
C ALA A 36 -11.92 -4.20 13.15
N GLY A 37 -11.80 -4.92 14.28
CA GLY A 37 -12.90 -5.72 14.83
C GLY A 37 -13.24 -7.00 14.05
N ARG A 38 -12.50 -7.33 12.98
CA ARG A 38 -12.68 -8.57 12.21
C ARG A 38 -11.60 -9.58 12.59
N PRO A 39 -11.97 -10.80 13.05
CA PRO A 39 -10.98 -11.85 13.30
C PRO A 39 -10.33 -12.29 11.98
N GLN A 40 -9.02 -12.54 11.98
CA GLN A 40 -8.27 -12.87 10.76
C GLN A 40 -8.80 -14.13 10.06
N GLU A 41 -9.24 -15.12 10.84
CA GLU A 41 -9.83 -16.36 10.35
C GLU A 41 -11.16 -16.16 9.61
N SER A 42 -11.82 -15.00 9.78
CA SER A 42 -13.03 -14.65 9.02
C SER A 42 -12.74 -14.02 7.66
N LEU A 43 -11.50 -13.62 7.40
CA LEU A 43 -11.09 -13.00 6.14
C LEU A 43 -10.91 -14.09 5.08
N SER A 44 -11.45 -13.87 3.88
CA SER A 44 -11.13 -14.70 2.72
C SER A 44 -9.63 -14.60 2.38
N ARG A 45 -9.11 -15.55 1.58
CA ARG A 45 -7.68 -15.55 1.19
C ARG A 45 -7.25 -14.21 0.55
N LYS A 46 -8.09 -13.61 -0.30
CA LYS A 46 -7.78 -12.32 -0.94
C LYS A 46 -7.85 -11.15 0.05
N GLU A 47 -8.78 -11.19 1.01
CA GLU A 47 -8.82 -10.20 2.09
C GLU A 47 -7.63 -10.33 3.05
N GLN A 48 -7.14 -11.55 3.30
CA GLN A 48 -5.91 -11.75 4.08
C GLN A 48 -4.69 -11.15 3.38
N ILE A 49 -4.62 -11.22 2.05
CA ILE A 49 -3.56 -10.57 1.27
C ILE A 49 -3.67 -9.05 1.38
N ALA A 50 -4.88 -8.50 1.22
CA ALA A 50 -5.16 -7.07 1.42
C ALA A 50 -4.80 -6.60 2.83
N PHE A 51 -5.18 -7.38 3.85
CA PHE A 51 -4.81 -7.12 5.24
C PHE A 51 -3.30 -7.06 5.39
N ARG A 52 -2.58 -8.06 4.89
CA ARG A 52 -1.12 -8.14 5.10
C ARG A 52 -0.38 -7.01 4.40
N SER A 53 -0.74 -6.63 3.17
CA SER A 53 0.12 -5.76 2.36
C SER A 53 -0.59 -4.78 1.41
N GLY A 54 -1.88 -4.51 1.61
CA GLY A 54 -2.63 -3.59 0.77
C GLY A 54 -2.72 -2.17 1.33
N PHE A 55 -2.45 -1.17 0.49
CA PHE A 55 -2.97 0.20 0.63
C PHE A 55 -4.33 0.29 -0.06
N LEU A 56 -5.24 1.07 0.52
CA LEU A 56 -6.58 1.30 -0.03
C LEU A 56 -6.59 2.52 -0.95
N GLY A 57 -7.01 2.33 -2.19
CA GLY A 57 -7.30 3.41 -3.14
C GLY A 57 -8.58 4.13 -2.77
N VAL A 58 -8.51 5.46 -2.66
CA VAL A 58 -9.60 6.30 -2.16
C VAL A 58 -10.80 6.37 -3.11
N THR A 59 -10.59 6.34 -4.42
CA THR A 59 -11.68 6.50 -5.40
C THR A 59 -12.30 5.17 -5.77
N SER A 60 -11.48 4.14 -5.99
CA SER A 60 -11.94 2.81 -6.37
C SER A 60 -12.38 1.97 -5.17
N PHE A 61 -11.87 2.25 -3.98
CA PHE A 61 -11.96 1.36 -2.82
C PHE A 61 -11.30 -0.02 -3.06
N GLY A 62 -10.39 -0.10 -4.03
CA GLY A 62 -9.55 -1.25 -4.33
C GLY A 62 -8.21 -1.22 -3.58
N TRP A 63 -7.42 -2.27 -3.75
CA TRP A 63 -6.14 -2.43 -3.07
C TRP A 63 -4.94 -2.30 -4.02
N SER A 64 -3.86 -1.70 -3.53
CA SER A 64 -2.55 -1.71 -4.20
C SER A 64 -1.47 -2.21 -3.24
N THR A 65 -0.51 -2.97 -3.75
CA THR A 65 0.61 -3.49 -2.93
C THR A 65 1.60 -2.40 -2.52
N LEU A 66 1.72 -1.34 -3.32
CA LEU A 66 2.65 -0.25 -3.12
C LEU A 66 1.94 1.09 -3.28
N ALA A 67 2.48 2.09 -2.61
CA ALA A 67 2.12 3.48 -2.84
C ALA A 67 3.37 4.31 -3.13
N VAL A 68 3.21 5.44 -3.80
CA VAL A 68 4.27 6.40 -4.09
C VAL A 68 3.96 7.71 -3.40
N VAL A 69 4.98 8.31 -2.80
CA VAL A 69 4.90 9.65 -2.21
C VAL A 69 4.75 10.68 -3.33
N THR A 70 3.70 11.49 -3.29
CA THR A 70 3.39 12.52 -4.30
C THR A 70 3.09 13.84 -3.61
N GLU A 71 3.57 14.94 -4.18
CA GLU A 71 3.25 16.27 -3.69
C GLU A 71 1.79 16.65 -3.97
N THR A 72 1.11 17.23 -2.98
CA THR A 72 -0.27 17.71 -3.14
C THR A 72 -0.29 19.13 -3.66
N GLN A 73 -1.24 19.43 -4.54
CA GLN A 73 -1.47 20.77 -5.09
C GLN A 73 -2.87 21.27 -4.78
N GLY A 74 -3.02 22.59 -4.58
CA GLY A 74 -4.33 23.22 -4.44
C GLY A 74 -5.21 22.57 -3.38
N ASP A 75 -6.34 22.03 -3.81
CA ASP A 75 -7.38 21.38 -2.99
C ASP A 75 -7.28 19.85 -2.95
N ASP A 76 -6.17 19.26 -3.41
CA ASP A 76 -5.99 17.80 -3.49
C ASP A 76 -6.33 17.05 -2.20
N GLN A 77 -5.92 17.58 -1.04
CA GLN A 77 -6.21 16.95 0.25
C GLN A 77 -7.70 16.98 0.59
N ASP A 78 -8.36 18.12 0.35
CA ASP A 78 -9.80 18.25 0.61
C ASP A 78 -10.61 17.36 -0.34
N GLN A 79 -10.19 17.23 -1.60
CA GLN A 79 -10.80 16.29 -2.56
C GLN A 79 -10.61 14.83 -2.13
N ALA A 80 -9.42 14.47 -1.65
CA ALA A 80 -9.16 13.11 -1.15
C ALA A 80 -10.01 12.78 0.08
N VAL A 81 -10.15 13.73 1.02
CA VAL A 81 -11.02 13.61 2.19
C VAL A 81 -12.48 13.42 1.77
N LEU A 82 -12.97 14.27 0.87
CA LEU A 82 -14.36 14.19 0.42
C LEU A 82 -14.63 12.86 -0.31
N ALA A 83 -13.72 12.44 -1.20
CA ALA A 83 -13.82 11.18 -1.91
C ALA A 83 -13.83 9.98 -0.94
N LEU A 84 -12.95 9.96 0.06
CA LEU A 84 -12.93 8.91 1.07
C LEU A 84 -14.22 8.90 1.89
N ALA A 85 -14.72 10.07 2.32
CA ALA A 85 -15.98 10.17 3.04
C ALA A 85 -17.17 9.59 2.25
N HIS A 86 -17.24 9.85 0.94
CA HIS A 86 -18.22 9.22 0.06
C HIS A 86 -18.10 7.69 0.06
N GLN A 87 -16.88 7.15 0.03
CA GLN A 87 -16.69 5.70 0.09
C GLN A 87 -17.06 5.10 1.44
N LEU A 88 -16.80 5.80 2.55
CA LEU A 88 -17.21 5.34 3.89
C LEU A 88 -18.74 5.25 4.00
N VAL A 89 -19.47 6.23 3.45
CA VAL A 89 -20.94 6.16 3.36
C VAL A 89 -21.37 4.98 2.49
N HIS A 90 -20.77 4.84 1.30
CA HIS A 90 -21.19 3.83 0.33
C HIS A 90 -20.90 2.38 0.77
N HIS A 91 -19.69 2.12 1.27
CA HIS A 91 -19.21 0.77 1.56
C HIS A 91 -19.38 0.37 3.03
N LEU A 92 -19.32 1.32 3.96
CA LEU A 92 -19.36 1.03 5.41
C LEU A 92 -20.65 1.50 6.08
N GLY A 93 -21.53 2.17 5.34
CA GLY A 93 -22.85 2.55 5.83
C GLY A 93 -22.83 3.69 6.85
N ALA A 94 -21.84 4.59 6.78
CA ALA A 94 -21.93 5.86 7.52
C ALA A 94 -23.24 6.58 7.14
N PRO A 95 -23.97 7.18 8.10
CA PRO A 95 -25.33 7.65 7.89
C PRO A 95 -25.42 8.81 6.88
N ASP A 96 -24.42 9.68 6.88
CA ASP A 96 -24.26 10.81 5.96
C ASP A 96 -22.79 11.22 5.86
N LEU A 97 -22.51 12.21 5.01
CA LEU A 97 -21.16 12.74 4.83
C LEU A 97 -20.64 13.46 6.08
N ASP A 98 -21.50 14.12 6.87
CA ASP A 98 -21.06 14.86 8.05
C ASP A 98 -20.49 13.91 9.11
N ALA A 99 -21.11 12.73 9.25
CA ALA A 99 -20.62 11.65 10.10
C ALA A 99 -19.33 10.98 9.55
N ALA A 100 -19.16 10.92 8.22
CA ALA A 100 -18.02 10.25 7.58
C ALA A 100 -16.77 11.15 7.48
N LEU A 101 -16.95 12.46 7.34
CA LEU A 101 -15.87 13.42 7.13
C LEU A 101 -14.79 13.41 8.22
N PRO A 102 -15.11 13.34 9.54
CA PRO A 102 -14.09 13.28 10.58
C PRO A 102 -13.16 12.08 10.42
N ALA A 103 -13.72 10.88 10.20
CA ALA A 103 -12.93 9.66 9.99
C ALA A 103 -12.09 9.75 8.71
N ALA A 104 -12.65 10.26 7.61
CA ALA A 104 -11.91 10.46 6.37
C ALA A 104 -10.74 11.45 6.53
N ARG A 105 -10.91 12.52 7.32
CA ARG A 105 -9.84 13.48 7.62
C ARG A 105 -8.72 12.84 8.42
N GLU A 106 -9.04 12.02 9.42
CA GLU A 106 -8.04 11.30 10.22
C GLU A 106 -7.20 10.35 9.35
N GLU A 107 -7.84 9.60 8.45
CA GLU A 107 -7.14 8.67 7.55
C GLU A 107 -6.24 9.39 6.54
N ILE A 108 -6.70 10.51 5.96
CA ILE A 108 -5.88 11.32 5.04
C ILE A 108 -4.74 12.01 5.79
N ALA A 109 -4.98 12.48 7.02
CA ALA A 109 -3.93 13.04 7.87
C ALA A 109 -2.87 11.99 8.22
N LEU A 110 -3.28 10.77 8.57
CA LEU A 110 -2.36 9.64 8.79
C LEU A 110 -1.53 9.35 7.54
N ALA A 111 -2.15 9.31 6.35
CA ALA A 111 -1.43 9.13 5.09
C ALA A 111 -0.40 10.25 4.84
N SER A 112 -0.75 11.50 5.17
CA SER A 112 0.17 12.63 5.08
C SER A 112 1.33 12.52 6.08
N ASP A 113 1.04 12.04 7.28
CA ASP A 113 1.98 11.85 8.37
C ASP A 113 3.03 10.78 8.01
N LEU A 114 2.60 9.72 7.34
CA LEU A 114 3.47 8.67 6.80
C LEU A 114 4.43 9.18 5.73
N CYS A 115 4.08 10.23 5.00
CA CYS A 115 4.97 10.82 3.99
C CYS A 115 6.05 11.74 4.59
N ARG A 116 6.02 12.03 5.90
CA ARG A 116 7.02 12.90 6.54
C ARG A 116 8.41 12.25 6.49
N GLY A 117 9.40 13.02 6.03
CA GLY A 117 10.78 12.53 5.91
C GLY A 117 11.06 11.73 4.64
N HIS A 118 10.08 11.57 3.75
CA HIS A 118 10.26 10.93 2.44
C HIS A 118 10.22 11.96 1.30
N ASP A 119 11.09 11.74 0.31
CA ASP A 119 11.14 12.53 -0.91
C ASP A 119 9.99 12.11 -1.85
N GLU A 120 9.57 13.04 -2.72
CA GLU A 120 8.63 12.71 -3.80
C GLU A 120 9.18 11.57 -4.67
N GLY A 121 8.31 10.66 -5.09
CA GLY A 121 8.69 9.47 -5.84
C GLY A 121 9.18 8.30 -4.99
N THR A 122 9.32 8.48 -3.66
CA THR A 122 9.62 7.36 -2.76
C THR A 122 8.49 6.34 -2.78
N LEU A 123 8.81 5.08 -3.03
CA LEU A 123 7.84 3.99 -2.93
C LEU A 123 7.72 3.54 -1.48
N ILE A 124 6.51 3.24 -1.04
CA ILE A 124 6.20 2.78 0.30
C ILE A 124 5.48 1.43 0.19
N ALA A 125 5.96 0.44 0.94
CA ALA A 125 5.29 -0.82 1.17
C ALA A 125 4.73 -0.85 2.60
N LEU A 126 3.60 -1.52 2.78
CA LEU A 126 2.94 -1.72 4.07
C LEU A 126 2.94 -3.21 4.40
N HIS A 127 3.26 -3.53 5.65
CA HIS A 127 3.05 -4.84 6.23
C HIS A 127 2.21 -4.75 7.49
N ARG A 128 1.15 -5.54 7.61
CA ARG A 128 0.34 -5.64 8.83
C ARG A 128 0.42 -7.01 9.45
N ARG A 129 0.42 -7.02 10.78
CA ARG A 129 0.29 -8.22 11.60
C ARG A 129 -0.60 -7.95 12.80
N ILE A 130 -1.19 -9.00 13.35
CA ILE A 130 -1.76 -8.97 14.70
C ILE A 130 -0.68 -9.51 15.64
N ASP A 131 -0.37 -8.77 16.70
CA ASP A 131 0.60 -9.21 17.71
C ASP A 131 -0.03 -10.18 18.72
N GLU A 132 0.78 -10.69 19.66
CA GLU A 132 0.37 -11.66 20.67
C GLU A 132 -0.77 -11.14 21.58
N THR A 133 -0.96 -9.82 21.65
CA THR A 133 -2.03 -9.20 22.45
C THR A 133 -3.34 -9.05 21.68
N GLY A 134 -3.35 -9.41 20.39
CA GLY A 134 -4.48 -9.18 19.50
C GLY A 134 -4.49 -7.77 18.89
N ALA A 135 -3.47 -6.95 19.14
CA ALA A 135 -3.40 -5.59 18.61
C ALA A 135 -2.84 -5.59 17.18
N MET A 136 -3.43 -4.73 16.34
CA MET A 136 -2.98 -4.56 14.96
C MET A 136 -1.74 -3.67 14.91
N ARG A 137 -0.71 -4.16 14.22
CA ARG A 137 0.58 -3.50 14.02
C ARG A 137 0.83 -3.28 12.54
N GLU A 138 1.23 -2.06 12.22
CA GLU A 138 1.60 -1.64 10.87
C GLU A 138 3.11 -1.38 10.83
N GLN A 139 3.75 -1.84 9.76
CA GLN A 139 5.14 -1.53 9.45
C GLN A 139 5.21 -0.97 8.03
N PHE A 140 5.77 0.22 7.90
CA PHE A 140 5.98 0.89 6.63
C PHE A 140 7.45 0.77 6.23
N ARG A 141 7.71 0.44 4.97
CA ARG A 141 9.06 0.31 4.43
C ARG A 141 9.19 1.20 3.20
N SER A 142 10.14 2.13 3.22
CA SER A 142 10.47 2.93 2.05
C SER A 142 11.41 2.17 1.11
N LEU A 143 11.09 2.15 -0.18
CA LEU A 143 11.91 1.60 -1.24
C LEU A 143 12.42 2.77 -2.08
N LYS A 144 13.74 2.92 -2.15
CA LYS A 144 14.36 3.91 -3.05
C LYS A 144 14.61 3.27 -4.41
N PRO A 145 14.15 3.89 -5.52
CA PRO A 145 14.66 3.55 -6.84
C PRO A 145 16.19 3.69 -6.84
N ARG A 146 16.94 2.74 -7.41
CA ARG A 146 18.39 2.90 -7.58
C ARG A 146 18.66 4.11 -8.47
N GLU A 147 19.36 5.13 -7.96
CA GLU A 147 19.74 6.33 -8.72
C GLU A 147 20.72 6.05 -9.87
N GLU A 148 21.33 4.87 -9.93
CA GLU A 148 22.10 4.41 -11.09
C GLU A 148 21.74 2.96 -11.41
N THR A 149 20.77 2.79 -12.29
CA THR A 149 20.76 1.60 -13.12
C THR A 149 21.82 1.79 -14.20
N ALA A 150 22.76 0.84 -14.30
CA ALA A 150 23.62 0.62 -15.47
C ALA A 150 22.82 0.24 -16.74
N PHE A 151 21.60 0.76 -16.88
CA PHE A 151 20.66 0.58 -17.97
C PHE A 151 20.64 1.79 -18.93
N SER A 152 21.45 2.83 -18.69
CA SER A 152 21.75 3.85 -19.69
C SER A 152 22.81 3.41 -20.71
N ALA A 153 23.42 2.22 -20.52
CA ALA A 153 24.19 1.54 -21.54
C ALA A 153 23.33 0.41 -22.15
N GLY A 154 22.88 0.60 -23.39
CA GLY A 154 21.92 -0.28 -24.08
C GLY A 154 22.42 -1.67 -24.47
N TYR A 155 23.05 -2.43 -23.55
CA TYR A 155 23.68 -3.71 -23.90
C TYR A 155 23.48 -4.86 -22.89
N LEU A 156 22.67 -4.73 -21.84
CA LEU A 156 22.39 -5.85 -20.94
C LEU A 156 20.91 -6.25 -20.97
N GLN A 157 20.60 -7.15 -21.92
CA GLN A 157 19.51 -8.10 -21.76
C GLN A 157 19.88 -9.07 -20.64
N GLY A 158 19.20 -9.01 -19.50
CA GLY A 158 19.39 -10.00 -18.45
C GLY A 158 18.65 -9.62 -17.18
N HIS A 159 17.74 -10.49 -16.76
CA HIS A 159 17.00 -10.46 -15.50
C HIS A 159 17.93 -10.17 -14.30
N ASP A 160 17.78 -9.01 -13.65
CA ASP A 160 18.33 -8.85 -12.31
C ASP A 160 17.57 -7.78 -11.49
N LYS A 161 17.46 -8.06 -10.19
CA LYS A 161 16.44 -7.55 -9.24
C LYS A 161 16.36 -6.01 -9.13
N ALA A 162 15.14 -5.49 -9.17
CA ALA A 162 14.83 -4.05 -9.23
C ALA A 162 14.92 -3.27 -7.88
N PHE A 163 15.21 -3.92 -6.74
CA PHE A 163 15.18 -3.28 -5.42
C PHE A 163 16.36 -3.71 -4.53
N HIS A 164 16.92 -2.77 -3.76
CA HIS A 164 17.87 -3.00 -2.67
C HIS A 164 17.18 -2.68 -1.34
N PHE A 165 17.27 -3.60 -0.37
CA PHE A 165 16.78 -3.39 0.99
C PHE A 165 17.71 -2.41 1.70
N VAL A 166 17.17 -1.34 2.27
CA VAL A 166 17.92 -0.49 3.19
C VAL A 166 17.40 -0.81 4.59
N GLU A 167 18.22 -1.52 5.36
CA GLU A 167 18.03 -1.69 6.81
C GLU A 167 18.24 -0.33 7.48
N THR A 168 17.24 0.13 8.22
CA THR A 168 17.38 1.26 9.14
C THR A 168 17.60 0.68 10.52
N GLU A 169 18.67 1.11 11.17
CA GLU A 169 19.12 0.70 12.51
C GLU A 169 18.04 0.94 13.57
N ASP A 170 17.16 -0.05 13.76
CA ASP A 170 16.39 -0.33 14.98
C ASP A 170 16.01 -1.83 14.95
N ASP A 171 17.01 -2.66 14.69
CA ASP A 171 16.90 -4.12 14.63
C ASP A 171 17.08 -4.74 16.02
N GLU A 172 15.97 -5.15 16.62
CA GLU A 172 15.93 -6.47 17.27
C GLU A 172 15.11 -7.41 16.35
N GLU A 173 15.85 -8.22 15.58
CA GLU A 173 15.36 -9.13 14.55
C GLU A 173 14.50 -10.27 15.12
N GLU A 174 13.37 -10.55 14.47
CA GLU A 174 12.85 -11.90 14.28
C GLU A 174 12.91 -12.18 12.76
N PRO A 175 13.38 -13.36 12.31
CA PRO A 175 13.78 -13.59 10.93
C PRO A 175 12.55 -13.57 10.01
N GLY A 176 12.36 -12.42 9.34
CA GLY A 176 11.32 -12.23 8.35
C GLY A 176 11.52 -13.17 7.16
N MET A 177 10.51 -14.00 6.89
CA MET A 177 10.45 -14.91 5.75
C MET A 177 10.79 -14.20 4.43
N GLN A 178 11.92 -14.57 3.83
CA GLN A 178 12.36 -14.07 2.53
C GLN A 178 11.47 -14.69 1.45
N ILE A 179 10.52 -13.92 0.91
CA ILE A 179 9.66 -14.37 -0.18
C ILE A 179 10.45 -14.27 -1.48
N ASP A 180 10.84 -15.41 -2.04
CA ASP A 180 11.41 -15.51 -3.37
C ASP A 180 10.29 -15.45 -4.43
N LEU A 181 10.07 -14.27 -4.99
CA LEU A 181 9.10 -14.02 -6.05
C LEU A 181 9.44 -14.73 -7.38
N THR A 182 10.61 -15.36 -7.51
CA THR A 182 10.96 -16.15 -8.70
C THR A 182 10.37 -17.56 -8.69
N ALA A 183 9.88 -18.04 -7.54
CA ALA A 183 9.29 -19.37 -7.40
C ALA A 183 7.87 -19.48 -8.01
N PHE A 184 7.19 -18.37 -8.28
CA PHE A 184 5.82 -18.37 -8.83
C PHE A 184 5.74 -18.52 -10.36
N GLY A 185 6.89 -18.63 -11.05
CA GLY A 185 6.98 -18.68 -12.52
C GLY A 185 7.43 -20.02 -13.11
N ARG A 186 7.58 -21.09 -12.32
CA ARG A 186 7.99 -22.40 -12.82
C ARG A 186 7.15 -23.55 -12.24
N GLU A 187 6.07 -23.87 -12.93
CA GLU A 187 5.55 -25.25 -13.05
C GLU A 187 5.31 -25.46 -14.56
N GLU A 188 6.32 -25.95 -15.27
CA GLU A 188 6.43 -27.35 -15.73
C GLU A 188 5.30 -27.77 -16.70
N GLY A 189 5.57 -27.56 -18.00
CA GLY A 189 5.12 -28.50 -19.02
C GLY A 189 5.83 -29.84 -18.80
N GLU A 190 5.12 -30.95 -19.06
CA GLU A 190 5.23 -32.11 -18.17
C GLU A 190 4.08 -33.13 -18.33
N ARG A 191 3.44 -33.27 -19.50
CA ARG A 191 2.74 -34.50 -19.96
C ARG A 191 2.21 -34.38 -21.38
#